data_AF-A0AB73G694-F1
#
_entry.id   AF-A0AB73G694-F1
#
_cell.length_a   1.000
_cell.length_b   1.000
_cell.length_c   1.000
_cell.angle_alpha   90.00
_cell.angle_beta   90.00
_cell.angle_gamma   90.00
#
_symmetry.space_group_name_H-M   'P 1'
#
loop_
_entity.id
_entity.type
_entity.pdbx_description
1 polymer ?
#
loop_
_entity_poly.entity_id
_entity_poly.type
_entity_poly.pdbx_seq_one_letter_code
_entity_poly.pdbx_strand_id
1 'polypeptide(L)'
;MKKSLVVLSASLVLSLSAHAANHVGQCVYPKTKVGANGNLVLKHPIYVLDAPNAGASKRALTTLSAFTVKADAPGGFVQLATVPNYDLPNPDSVAGKIIGWAKLSDFDQQDLHNCN
;
A
#
# COMPACT_ATOMS: atom_id res chain seq x y z
N MET A 1 30.68 56.66 8.95
CA MET A 1 29.28 56.23 8.74
C MET A 1 29.23 55.32 7.52
N LYS A 2 29.05 54.01 7.71
CA LYS A 2 29.01 52.98 6.65
C LYS A 2 27.60 52.96 6.04
N LYS A 3 27.48 53.10 4.71
CA LYS A 3 26.21 52.97 3.98
C LYS A 3 26.07 51.56 3.44
N SER A 4 24.90 50.98 3.68
CA SER A 4 24.60 49.55 3.55
C SER A 4 24.57 49.03 2.12
N LEU A 5 24.98 47.77 1.99
CA LEU A 5 24.79 46.87 0.85
C LEU A 5 23.31 46.58 0.62
N VAL A 6 22.89 46.51 -0.64
CA VAL A 6 21.65 45.83 -1.06
C VAL A 6 22.02 44.85 -2.17
N VAL A 7 22.05 43.56 -1.82
CA VAL A 7 22.09 42.45 -2.78
C VAL A 7 20.66 41.96 -2.93
N LEU A 8 20.09 42.09 -4.13
CA LEU A 8 18.80 41.50 -4.49
C LEU A 8 19.01 40.00 -4.71
N SER A 9 18.70 39.20 -3.68
CA SER A 9 18.60 37.75 -3.83
C SER A 9 17.22 37.41 -4.41
N ALA A 10 17.19 37.00 -5.68
CA ALA A 10 16.00 36.42 -6.29
C ALA A 10 15.73 35.04 -5.66
N SER A 11 14.80 34.99 -4.72
CA SER A 11 14.34 33.74 -4.11
C SER A 11 13.56 32.92 -5.13
N LEU A 12 14.19 31.87 -5.65
CA LEU A 12 13.55 30.83 -6.45
C LEU A 12 12.55 30.07 -5.57
N VAL A 13 11.25 30.36 -5.70
CA VAL A 13 10.19 29.57 -5.04
C VAL A 13 10.05 28.26 -5.82
N LEU A 14 10.78 27.23 -5.38
CA LEU A 14 10.53 25.85 -5.80
C LEU A 14 9.21 25.39 -5.17
N SER A 15 8.13 25.56 -5.91
CA SER A 15 6.83 24.97 -5.61
C SER A 15 6.94 23.44 -5.78
N LEU A 16 7.45 22.76 -4.74
CA LEU A 16 7.31 21.31 -4.62
C LEU A 16 5.83 21.03 -4.39
N SER A 17 5.09 20.77 -5.47
CA SER A 17 3.81 20.09 -5.38
C SER A 17 4.07 18.67 -4.91
N ALA A 18 4.21 18.52 -3.59
CA ALA A 18 4.16 17.25 -2.90
C ALA A 18 2.74 16.70 -3.05
N HIS A 19 2.48 16.06 -4.19
CA HIS A 19 1.31 15.21 -4.36
C HIS A 19 1.51 14.05 -3.39
N ALA A 20 0.80 14.09 -2.25
CA ALA A 20 0.70 12.91 -1.42
C ALA A 20 0.06 11.81 -2.28
N ALA A 21 0.84 10.78 -2.62
CA ALA A 21 0.31 9.62 -3.31
C ALA A 21 -0.79 9.03 -2.42
N ASN A 22 -2.04 9.11 -2.87
CA ASN A 22 -3.19 8.54 -2.20
C ASN A 22 -3.48 7.20 -2.88
N HIS A 23 -3.29 6.12 -2.14
CA HIS A 23 -3.51 4.76 -2.64
C HIS A 23 -4.90 4.25 -2.27
N VAL A 24 -5.68 5.00 -1.50
CA VAL A 24 -7.04 4.59 -1.10
C VAL A 24 -7.90 4.29 -2.33
N GLY A 25 -8.52 3.12 -2.32
CA GLY A 25 -9.33 2.59 -3.41
C GLY A 25 -8.55 1.79 -4.45
N GLN A 26 -7.21 1.81 -4.42
CA GLN A 26 -6.41 0.96 -5.29
C GLN A 26 -6.57 -0.52 -4.92
N CYS A 27 -6.52 -1.37 -5.94
CA CYS A 27 -6.42 -2.81 -5.77
C CYS A 27 -4.96 -3.24 -5.78
N VAL A 28 -4.59 -4.12 -4.87
CA VAL A 28 -3.22 -4.60 -4.72
C VAL A 28 -3.20 -6.11 -4.54
N TYR A 29 -2.17 -6.76 -5.09
CA TYR A 29 -1.95 -8.20 -4.97
C TYR A 29 -0.55 -8.48 -4.41
N PRO A 30 -0.38 -9.46 -3.50
CA PRO A 30 0.93 -9.81 -2.97
C PRO A 30 1.95 -10.09 -4.08
N LYS A 31 3.16 -9.53 -3.94
CA LYS A 31 4.25 -9.88 -4.88
C LYS A 31 4.55 -11.36 -4.81
N THR A 32 4.40 -12.04 -5.94
CA THR A 32 4.67 -13.47 -6.06
C THR A 32 5.86 -13.77 -6.96
N LYS A 33 6.31 -15.02 -6.91
CA LYS A 33 7.25 -15.64 -7.84
C LYS A 33 6.78 -17.06 -8.14
N VAL A 34 7.27 -17.64 -9.22
CA VAL A 34 7.07 -19.06 -9.52
C VAL A 34 7.92 -19.89 -8.55
N GLY A 35 7.26 -20.75 -7.79
CA GLY A 35 7.88 -21.70 -6.86
C GLY A 35 8.28 -23.00 -7.54
N ALA A 36 8.78 -23.95 -6.74
CA ALA A 36 8.96 -25.32 -7.21
C ALA A 36 7.58 -25.87 -7.65
N ASN A 37 7.53 -26.53 -8.81
CA ASN A 37 6.33 -27.09 -9.45
C ASN A 37 5.40 -26.09 -10.16
N GLY A 38 5.84 -24.86 -10.44
CA GLY A 38 5.06 -23.92 -11.26
C GLY A 38 3.99 -23.10 -10.51
N ASN A 39 3.76 -23.39 -9.22
CA ASN A 39 2.81 -22.66 -8.39
C ASN A 39 3.33 -21.26 -8.03
N LEU A 40 2.42 -20.29 -7.88
CA LEU A 40 2.77 -18.97 -7.34
C LEU A 40 3.01 -19.07 -5.83
N VAL A 41 4.11 -18.48 -5.37
CA VAL A 41 4.44 -18.33 -3.95
C VAL A 41 4.84 -16.88 -3.67
N LEU A 42 4.71 -16.43 -2.42
CA LEU A 42 5.16 -15.09 -2.03
C LEU A 42 6.64 -14.90 -2.36
N LYS A 43 6.98 -13.73 -2.91
CA LYS A 43 8.37 -13.36 -3.24
C LYS A 43 9.24 -13.29 -1.99
N HIS A 44 8.67 -12.79 -0.89
CA HIS A 44 9.20 -12.81 0.47
C HIS A 44 8.03 -12.87 1.46
N PRO A 45 8.26 -13.23 2.74
CA PRO A 45 7.22 -13.16 3.76
C PRO A 45 6.61 -11.75 3.81
N ILE A 46 5.29 -11.67 3.86
CA ILE A 46 4.53 -10.44 4.05
C ILE A 46 3.86 -10.52 5.41
N TYR A 47 3.85 -9.42 6.14
CA TYR A 47 3.22 -9.34 7.46
C TYR A 47 2.05 -8.37 7.45
N VAL A 48 0.97 -8.79 8.12
CA VAL A 48 -0.16 -7.93 8.45
C VAL A 48 0.00 -7.51 9.91
N LEU A 49 0.03 -6.20 10.15
CA LEU A 49 0.25 -5.55 11.43
C LEU A 49 -1.06 -4.97 11.96
N ASP A 50 -1.21 -4.95 13.28
CA ASP A 50 -2.40 -4.38 13.92
C ASP A 50 -2.40 -2.84 13.91
N ALA A 51 -1.23 -2.22 13.71
CA ALA A 51 -1.05 -0.77 13.61
C ALA A 51 0.04 -0.41 12.56
N PRO A 52 0.05 0.81 12.00
CA PRO A 52 0.97 1.22 10.92
C PRO A 52 2.37 1.59 11.43
N ASN A 53 3.00 0.71 12.19
CA ASN A 53 4.37 0.90 12.69
C ASN A 53 5.09 -0.45 12.86
N ALA A 54 6.42 -0.43 12.82
CA ALA A 54 7.23 -1.64 12.82
C ALA A 54 7.21 -2.43 14.15
N GLY A 55 6.82 -1.79 15.25
CA GLY A 55 6.74 -2.41 16.58
C GLY A 55 5.38 -3.05 16.88
N ALA A 56 4.40 -2.92 16.00
CA ALA A 56 3.08 -3.50 16.19
C ALA A 56 3.11 -5.03 16.14
N SER A 57 2.20 -5.65 16.89
CA SER A 57 1.87 -7.06 16.74
C SER A 57 1.60 -7.37 15.28
N LYS A 58 2.17 -8.49 14.80
CA LYS A 58 2.11 -8.86 13.40
C LYS A 58 1.91 -10.35 13.23
N ARG A 59 1.23 -10.70 12.14
CA ARG A 59 1.03 -12.08 11.70
C ARG A 59 1.42 -12.21 10.23
N ALA A 60 1.89 -13.39 9.83
CA ALA A 60 2.20 -13.65 8.44
C ALA A 60 0.92 -13.62 7.59
N LEU A 61 0.99 -13.02 6.40
CA LEU A 61 -0.04 -13.16 5.39
C LEU A 61 0.08 -14.57 4.79
N THR A 62 -0.98 -15.37 4.91
CA THR A 62 -0.99 -16.76 4.46
C THR A 62 -1.81 -16.97 3.18
N THR A 63 -2.50 -15.93 2.71
CA THR A 63 -3.41 -15.99 1.56
C THR A 63 -2.87 -15.18 0.39
N LEU A 64 -2.89 -15.78 -0.80
CA LEU A 64 -2.62 -15.12 -2.07
C LEU A 64 -3.93 -14.62 -2.67
N SER A 65 -4.35 -13.43 -2.25
CA SER A 65 -5.62 -12.82 -2.66
C SER A 65 -5.41 -11.34 -2.98
N ALA A 66 -6.32 -10.76 -3.76
CA ALA A 66 -6.35 -9.32 -3.95
C ALA A 66 -6.90 -8.61 -2.69
N PHE A 67 -6.48 -7.36 -2.50
CA PHE A 67 -6.93 -6.48 -1.43
C PHE A 67 -7.20 -5.09 -1.96
N THR A 68 -8.10 -4.36 -1.31
CA THR A 68 -8.26 -2.92 -1.53
C THR A 68 -7.58 -2.13 -0.42
N VAL A 69 -6.95 -1.02 -0.78
CA VAL A 69 -6.37 -0.09 0.19
C VAL A 69 -7.46 0.83 0.74
N LYS A 70 -7.61 0.87 2.06
CA LYS A 70 -8.62 1.69 2.77
C LYS A 70 -8.04 2.95 3.42
N ALA A 71 -6.75 2.94 3.75
CA ALA A 71 -6.06 4.07 4.35
C ALA A 71 -4.56 4.02 4.06
N ASP A 72 -3.94 5.19 3.98
CA ASP A 72 -2.49 5.38 3.94
C ASP A 72 -1.98 5.84 5.31
N ALA A 73 -0.75 5.46 5.65
CA ALA A 73 -0.05 5.93 6.84
C ALA A 73 1.45 6.17 6.54
N PRO A 74 2.12 7.05 7.30
CA PRO A 74 3.54 7.35 7.13
C PRO A 74 4.42 6.10 7.12
N GLY A 75 5.51 6.15 6.37
CA GLY A 75 6.40 5.00 6.23
C GLY A 75 5.89 3.94 5.25
N GLY A 76 4.94 4.28 4.37
CA GLY A 76 4.47 3.39 3.30
C GLY A 76 3.59 2.24 3.80
N PHE A 77 2.92 2.44 4.95
CA PHE A 77 1.94 1.49 5.44
C PHE A 77 0.57 1.79 4.83
N VAL A 78 -0.12 0.73 4.41
CA VAL A 78 -1.49 0.79 3.89
C VAL A 78 -2.39 -0.15 4.68
N GLN A 79 -3.63 0.28 4.95
CA GLN A 79 -4.64 -0.58 5.54
C GLN A 79 -5.33 -1.37 4.44
N LEU A 80 -5.32 -2.69 4.56
CA LEU A 80 -5.88 -3.60 3.57
C LEU A 80 -7.26 -4.09 4.02
N ALA A 81 -8.16 -4.18 3.04
CA ALA A 81 -9.43 -4.88 3.18
C ALA A 81 -9.60 -5.93 2.09
N THR A 82 -10.36 -6.97 2.41
CA THR A 82 -10.77 -7.99 1.43
C THR A 82 -11.63 -7.37 0.32
N VAL A 83 -11.59 -8.01 -0.84
CA VAL A 83 -12.38 -7.67 -2.04
C VAL A 83 -13.46 -8.75 -2.25
N PRO A 84 -14.43 -8.56 -3.15
CA PRO A 84 -15.38 -9.62 -3.50
C PRO A 84 -14.65 -10.86 -4.01
N ASN A 85 -15.01 -12.04 -3.50
CA ASN A 85 -14.38 -13.30 -3.89
C ASN A 85 -15.33 -14.10 -4.78
N TYR A 86 -15.08 -14.13 -6.09
CA TYR A 86 -15.95 -14.77 -7.06
C TYR A 86 -15.89 -16.31 -7.07
N ASP A 87 -15.03 -16.92 -6.26
CA ASP A 87 -15.04 -18.36 -6.02
C ASP A 87 -16.14 -18.77 -5.02
N LEU A 88 -16.78 -17.80 -4.34
CA LEU A 88 -17.87 -18.05 -3.40
C LEU A 88 -19.25 -17.89 -4.04
N PRO A 89 -20.28 -18.62 -3.56
CA PRO A 89 -21.66 -18.44 -4.03
C PRO A 89 -22.20 -17.02 -3.85
N ASN A 90 -21.71 -16.29 -2.83
CA ASN A 90 -21.96 -14.86 -2.64
C ASN A 90 -20.61 -14.13 -2.54
N PRO A 91 -20.14 -13.49 -3.63
CA PRO A 91 -18.83 -12.85 -3.68
C PRO A 91 -18.63 -11.75 -2.62
N ASP A 92 -19.69 -11.01 -2.31
CA ASP A 92 -19.63 -9.87 -1.39
C ASP A 92 -19.65 -10.27 0.08
N SER A 93 -19.93 -11.55 0.39
CA SER A 93 -20.08 -12.03 1.78
C SER A 93 -18.85 -11.80 2.66
N VAL A 94 -17.68 -11.67 2.05
CA VAL A 94 -16.41 -11.43 2.75
C VAL A 94 -15.76 -10.11 2.39
N ALA A 95 -16.34 -9.31 1.49
CA ALA A 95 -15.74 -8.07 0.99
C ALA A 95 -15.70 -6.96 2.04
N GLY A 96 -14.72 -6.06 1.94
CA GLY A 96 -14.58 -4.88 2.80
C GLY A 96 -14.10 -5.15 4.23
N LYS A 97 -13.82 -6.42 4.58
CA LYS A 97 -13.30 -6.77 5.91
C LYS A 97 -11.85 -6.30 6.03
N ILE A 98 -11.60 -5.41 6.99
CA ILE A 98 -10.23 -4.98 7.31
C ILE A 98 -9.42 -6.18 7.79
N ILE A 99 -8.28 -6.41 7.15
CA ILE A 99 -7.31 -7.42 7.61
C ILE A 99 -6.21 -6.77 8.44
N GLY A 100 -5.85 -5.51 8.20
CA GLY A 100 -4.85 -4.79 8.99
C GLY A 100 -3.91 -3.97 8.11
N TRP A 101 -2.75 -3.61 8.66
CA TRP A 101 -1.76 -2.77 7.99
C TRP A 101 -0.67 -3.61 7.35
N ALA A 102 -0.16 -3.20 6.20
CA ALA A 102 0.99 -3.84 5.56
C ALA A 102 1.84 -2.80 4.81
N LYS A 103 3.05 -3.18 4.38
CA LYS A 103 3.90 -2.32 3.55
C LYS A 103 3.41 -2.38 2.10
N LEU A 104 3.07 -1.24 1.51
CA LEU A 104 2.63 -1.20 0.11
C LEU A 104 3.69 -1.75 -0.85
N SER A 105 4.98 -1.60 -0.51
CA SER A 105 6.10 -2.15 -1.28
C SER A 105 6.05 -3.66 -1.50
N ASP A 106 5.29 -4.38 -0.68
CA ASP A 106 5.18 -5.84 -0.72
C ASP A 106 4.10 -6.31 -1.73
N PHE A 107 3.39 -5.37 -2.34
CA PHE A 107 2.29 -5.62 -3.26
C PHE A 107 2.54 -4.99 -4.63
N ASP A 108 1.94 -5.58 -5.65
CA ASP A 108 1.79 -5.01 -6.98
C ASP A 108 0.40 -4.39 -7.11
N GLN A 109 0.33 -3.20 -7.69
CA GLN A 109 -0.96 -2.60 -8.02
C GLN A 109 -1.62 -3.40 -9.16
N GLN A 110 -2.90 -3.69 -8.98
CA GLN A 110 -3.74 -4.34 -9.99
C GLN A 110 -4.67 -3.31 -10.60
N ASP A 111 -5.02 -3.53 -11.86
CA ASP A 111 -6.17 -2.84 -12.44
C ASP A 111 -7.45 -3.21 -11.66
N LEU A 112 -8.37 -2.26 -11.51
CA LEU A 112 -9.58 -2.46 -10.71
C LEU A 112 -10.44 -3.64 -11.18
N HIS A 113 -10.40 -3.98 -12.48
CA HIS A 113 -11.14 -5.12 -13.03
C HIS A 113 -10.57 -6.49 -12.60
N ASN A 114 -9.32 -6.52 -12.14
CA ASN A 114 -8.64 -7.72 -11.62
C ASN A 114 -8.71 -7.82 -10.09
N CYS A 115 -9.63 -7.06 -9.48
CA CYS A 115 -9.77 -6.99 -8.02
C CYS A 115 -10.77 -8.02 -7.49
N ASN A 116 -10.40 -9.30 -7.51
CA ASN A 116 -11.22 -10.43 -7.06
C ASN A 116 -10.44 -11.54 -6.35
#